data_AF-A0A969HPR7-F1
#
_entry.id   AF-A0A969HPR7-F1
#
_cell.length_a   1.000
_cell.length_b   1.000
_cell.length_c   1.000
_cell.angle_alpha   90.00
_cell.angle_beta   90.00
_cell.angle_gamma   90.00
#
_symmetry.space_group_name_H-M   'P 1'
#
loop_
_entity.id
_entity.type
_entity.pdbx_description
1 polymer ?
#
loop_
_entity_poly.entity_id
_entity_poly.type
_entity_poly.pdbx_seq_one_letter_code
_entity_poly.pdbx_strand_id
1 'polypeptide(L)'
;MIKKLLSKHPILMLEMPDPTQVVYTLSTGLLLIFFIIGLGFCTTAQELISSFNPQSPPPSSDLHQQPLSEILDQIARKYQLSFGFSPKYIKGKFVDPKILKLNLRLDQLLTRVLHPLELHFEKVDERNYVIYPARISKLESKSVFKAGLPLLPDPVKICQSKLSGNSGPG
;
A
#
# COMPACT_ATOMS: atom_id res chain seq x y z
N MET A 1 4.64 40.52 77.72
CA MET A 1 3.71 41.42 77.00
C MET A 1 3.86 41.19 75.49
N ILE A 2 3.15 40.20 74.94
CA ILE A 2 3.21 39.88 73.50
C ILE A 2 1.78 39.98 72.98
N LYS A 3 1.42 41.17 72.52
CA LYS A 3 0.15 41.46 71.84
C LYS A 3 0.48 41.75 70.37
N LYS A 4 -0.44 41.29 69.52
CA LYS A 4 -0.60 41.63 68.10
C LYS A 4 0.49 41.07 67.18
N LEU A 5 0.06 40.14 66.32
CA LEU A 5 0.00 40.35 64.86
C LEU A 5 -0.74 39.17 64.22
N LEU A 6 -2.07 39.12 64.43
CA LEU A 6 -2.97 38.47 63.48
C LEU A 6 -3.29 39.53 62.41
N SER A 7 -2.74 39.38 61.21
CA SER A 7 -3.21 40.11 60.02
C SER A 7 -3.73 39.12 59.00
N LYS A 8 -5.03 39.26 58.73
CA LYS A 8 -5.83 38.58 57.71
C LYS A 8 -5.10 38.54 56.37
N HIS A 9 -4.82 37.36 55.86
CA HIS A 9 -4.65 37.16 54.43
C HIS A 9 -5.97 36.65 53.85
N PRO A 10 -6.57 37.35 52.86
CA PRO A 10 -7.75 36.85 52.17
C PRO A 10 -7.35 35.60 51.38
N ILE A 11 -8.02 34.50 51.70
CA ILE A 11 -7.94 33.24 50.97
C ILE A 11 -8.45 33.55 49.56
N LEU A 12 -7.52 33.70 48.61
CA LEU A 12 -7.84 33.72 47.19
C LEU A 12 -8.33 32.32 46.84
N MET A 13 -9.65 32.17 46.69
CA MET A 13 -10.23 30.98 46.07
C MET A 13 -9.68 30.89 44.65
N LEU A 14 -8.72 29.98 44.48
CA LEU A 14 -8.30 29.51 43.17
C LEU A 14 -9.51 28.83 42.52
N GLU A 15 -10.18 29.56 41.64
CA GLU A 15 -11.19 29.04 40.75
C GLU A 15 -10.55 27.88 39.97
N MET A 16 -10.97 26.68 40.32
CA MET A 16 -10.39 25.45 39.81
C MET A 16 -11.01 25.21 38.43
N PRO A 17 -10.24 25.27 37.33
CA PRO A 17 -10.80 25.17 36.00
C PRO A 17 -11.40 23.78 35.79
N ASP A 18 -12.61 23.75 35.24
CA ASP A 18 -13.34 22.52 34.94
C ASP A 18 -12.48 21.59 34.05
N PRO A 19 -12.26 20.33 34.45
CA PRO A 19 -11.34 19.42 33.76
C PRO A 19 -11.74 19.18 32.28
N THR A 20 -12.98 19.48 31.91
CA THR A 20 -13.43 19.36 30.52
C THR A 20 -12.82 20.42 29.60
N GLN A 21 -12.53 21.63 30.08
CA GLN A 21 -11.94 22.73 29.28
C GLN A 21 -10.49 22.42 28.83
N VAL A 22 -9.74 21.69 29.66
CA VAL A 22 -8.32 21.38 29.39
C VAL A 22 -8.19 20.41 28.21
N VAL A 23 -9.14 19.49 28.05
CA VAL A 23 -9.12 18.49 26.97
C VAL A 23 -9.38 19.14 25.60
N TYR A 24 -10.34 20.08 25.51
CA TYR A 24 -10.66 20.75 24.26
C TYR A 24 -9.55 21.71 23.79
N THR A 25 -8.84 22.34 24.74
CA THR A 25 -7.73 23.25 24.45
C THR A 25 -6.53 22.50 23.86
N LEU A 26 -6.24 21.29 24.37
CA LEU A 26 -5.18 20.43 23.81
C LEU A 26 -5.54 19.91 22.42
N SER A 27 -6.80 19.50 22.22
CA SER A 27 -7.26 18.96 20.93
C SER A 27 -7.31 20.01 19.82
N THR A 28 -7.74 21.24 20.11
CA THR A 28 -7.84 22.31 19.10
C THR A 28 -6.46 22.86 18.71
N GLY A 29 -5.51 22.92 19.65
CA GLY A 29 -4.13 23.32 19.35
C GLY A 29 -3.40 22.35 18.41
N LEU A 30 -3.62 21.05 18.56
CA LEU A 30 -2.99 20.01 17.74
C LEU A 30 -3.48 20.03 16.29
N LEU A 31 -4.78 20.29 16.07
CA LEU A 31 -5.36 20.45 14.73
C LEU A 31 -4.80 21.66 13.98
N LEU A 32 -4.57 22.78 14.67
CA LEU A 32 -3.98 23.98 14.05
C LEU A 32 -2.54 23.76 13.61
N ILE A 33 -1.74 23.02 14.38
CA ILE A 33 -0.35 22.71 14.02
C ILE A 33 -0.31 21.85 12.75
N PHE A 34 -1.18 20.84 12.62
CA PHE A 34 -1.26 20.04 11.39
C PHE A 34 -1.72 20.85 10.17
N PHE A 35 -2.63 21.80 10.36
CA PHE A 35 -3.10 22.66 9.26
C PHE A 35 -2.00 23.60 8.75
N ILE A 36 -1.18 24.17 9.64
CA ILE A 36 -0.05 25.03 9.26
C ILE A 36 1.04 24.22 8.54
N ILE A 37 1.33 23.00 9.01
CA ILE A 37 2.32 22.12 8.36
C ILE A 37 1.82 21.66 6.97
N GLY A 38 0.53 21.36 6.82
CA GLY A 38 -0.07 20.95 5.54
C GLY A 38 -0.05 22.04 4.46
N LEU A 39 -0.25 23.31 4.84
CA LEU A 39 -0.21 24.44 3.90
C LEU A 39 1.21 24.77 3.40
N GLY A 40 2.26 24.37 4.14
CA GLY A 40 3.65 24.61 3.77
C GLY A 40 4.19 23.72 2.63
N PHE A 41 3.46 22.69 2.21
CA PHE A 41 3.92 21.73 1.19
C PHE A 41 3.46 22.02 -0.25
N CYS A 42 2.75 23.13 -0.52
CA CYS A 42 2.28 23.45 -1.88
C CYS A 42 3.23 24.33 -2.71
N THR A 43 4.46 24.60 -2.28
CA THR A 43 5.36 25.52 -2.99
C THR A 43 6.54 24.83 -3.66
N THR A 44 6.28 24.00 -4.68
CA THR A 44 7.26 23.71 -5.75
C THR A 44 6.57 23.27 -7.04
N ALA A 45 6.06 24.24 -7.79
CA ALA A 45 5.94 24.13 -9.24
C ALA A 45 6.36 25.48 -9.84
N GLN A 46 7.62 25.85 -9.63
CA GLN A 46 8.23 26.96 -10.35
C GLN A 46 8.38 26.54 -11.81
N GLU A 47 7.66 27.26 -12.66
CA GLU A 47 7.85 27.34 -14.10
C GLU A 47 9.32 27.49 -14.42
N LEU A 48 9.92 26.48 -15.06
CA LEU A 48 11.14 26.68 -15.79
C LEU A 48 11.20 25.67 -16.94
N ILE A 49 11.31 26.25 -18.14
CA ILE A 49 12.07 25.79 -19.30
C ILE A 49 11.23 25.55 -20.57
N SER A 50 11.38 26.58 -21.42
CA SER A 50 11.64 26.55 -22.86
C SER A 50 10.50 26.19 -23.80
N SER A 51 10.05 27.25 -24.48
CA SER A 51 10.02 27.35 -25.95
C SER A 51 11.08 26.47 -26.63
N PHE A 52 10.77 25.18 -26.78
CA PHE A 52 11.30 24.37 -27.85
C PHE A 52 10.33 24.60 -29.02
N ASN A 53 10.79 25.29 -30.05
CA ASN A 53 10.14 25.30 -31.36
C ASN A 53 10.89 24.28 -32.23
N PRO A 54 10.63 22.97 -32.09
CA PRO A 54 11.04 22.06 -33.11
C PRO A 54 10.19 22.42 -34.32
N GLN A 55 10.84 22.95 -35.35
CA GLN A 55 10.30 22.95 -36.70
C GLN A 55 9.97 21.49 -37.02
N SER A 56 8.73 21.12 -36.69
CA SER A 56 8.27 19.76 -36.60
C SER A 56 8.10 19.31 -38.04
N PRO A 57 8.72 18.20 -38.48
CA PRO A 57 8.29 17.56 -39.71
C PRO A 57 6.77 17.37 -39.63
N PRO A 58 6.04 17.52 -40.76
CA PRO A 58 4.58 17.43 -40.78
C PRO A 58 4.17 16.18 -39.99
N PRO A 59 3.25 16.30 -39.01
CA PRO A 59 2.89 15.19 -38.13
C PRO A 59 2.47 14.04 -39.02
N SER A 60 3.32 13.03 -39.11
CA SER A 60 3.21 11.95 -40.07
C SER A 60 2.15 10.96 -39.59
N SER A 61 0.93 11.45 -39.30
CA SER A 61 -0.19 10.65 -38.76
C SER A 61 0.29 9.61 -37.76
N ASP A 62 1.23 10.03 -36.91
CA ASP A 62 1.96 9.15 -36.02
C ASP A 62 0.93 8.53 -35.09
N LEU A 63 0.89 7.20 -35.11
CA LEU A 63 0.11 6.40 -34.20
C LEU A 63 0.36 6.95 -32.81
N HIS A 64 -0.63 7.66 -32.25
CA HIS A 64 -0.55 8.26 -30.92
C HIS A 64 -0.28 7.16 -29.91
N GLN A 65 0.99 6.89 -29.63
CA GLN A 65 1.42 5.89 -28.69
C GLN A 65 1.56 6.55 -27.32
N GLN A 66 1.03 5.91 -26.28
CA GLN A 66 1.09 6.41 -24.90
C GLN A 66 2.00 5.49 -24.06
N PRO A 67 2.76 6.03 -23.08
CA PRO A 67 3.58 5.20 -22.20
C PRO A 67 2.76 4.14 -21.47
N LEU A 68 3.27 2.90 -21.40
CA LEU A 68 2.57 1.78 -20.76
C LEU A 68 2.23 2.08 -19.28
N SER A 69 3.10 2.81 -18.57
CA SER A 69 2.85 3.23 -17.18
C SER A 69 1.57 4.04 -17.04
N GLU A 70 1.33 5.00 -17.93
CA GLU A 70 0.14 5.84 -17.90
C GLU A 70 -1.13 5.05 -18.27
N ILE A 71 -1.01 4.10 -19.20
CA ILE A 71 -2.09 3.19 -19.57
C ILE A 71 -2.47 2.30 -18.38
N LEU A 72 -1.47 1.75 -17.67
CA LEU A 72 -1.71 0.95 -16.47
C LEU A 72 -2.33 1.79 -15.34
N ASP A 73 -1.91 3.04 -15.15
CA ASP A 73 -2.52 3.95 -14.18
C ASP A 73 -3.98 4.26 -14.52
N GLN A 74 -4.31 4.44 -15.80
CA GLN A 74 -5.69 4.61 -16.25
C GLN A 74 -6.54 3.37 -15.97
N ILE A 75 -6.00 2.17 -16.24
CA ILE A 75 -6.68 0.90 -15.93
C ILE A 75 -6.86 0.75 -14.41
N ALA A 76 -5.83 1.03 -13.62
CA ALA A 76 -5.85 0.97 -12.16
C ALA A 76 -6.97 1.85 -11.59
N ARG A 77 -7.06 3.11 -12.04
CA ARG A 77 -8.13 4.04 -11.63
C ARG A 77 -9.52 3.57 -12.08
N LYS A 78 -9.66 3.13 -13.34
CA LYS A 78 -10.95 2.69 -13.91
C LYS A 78 -11.54 1.49 -13.17
N TYR A 79 -10.69 0.52 -12.77
CA TYR A 79 -11.13 -0.72 -12.14
C TYR A 79 -10.86 -0.78 -10.62
N GLN A 80 -10.33 0.31 -10.02
CA GLN A 80 -9.95 0.39 -8.60
C GLN A 80 -8.97 -0.71 -8.17
N LEU A 81 -7.91 -0.90 -8.97
CA LEU A 81 -6.88 -1.93 -8.78
C LEU A 81 -5.52 -1.32 -8.44
N SER A 82 -4.62 -2.16 -7.95
CA SER A 82 -3.21 -1.85 -7.76
C SER A 82 -2.34 -2.82 -8.55
N PHE A 83 -1.30 -2.29 -9.20
CA PHE A 83 -0.32 -3.07 -9.96
C PHE A 83 1.04 -3.07 -9.26
N GLY A 84 1.56 -4.25 -8.95
CA GLY A 84 2.94 -4.46 -8.53
C GLY A 84 3.82 -4.78 -9.72
N PHE A 85 4.86 -3.98 -9.97
CA PHE A 85 5.81 -4.25 -11.04
C PHE A 85 7.16 -3.59 -10.77
N SER A 86 8.21 -4.10 -11.41
CA SER A 86 9.52 -3.44 -11.40
C SER A 86 9.58 -2.41 -12.54
N PRO A 87 9.99 -1.14 -12.29
CA PRO A 87 10.02 -0.08 -13.31
C PRO A 87 10.82 -0.42 -14.56
N LYS A 88 11.87 -1.25 -14.42
CA LYS A 88 12.72 -1.73 -15.53
C LYS A 88 11.95 -2.51 -16.61
N TYR A 89 10.79 -3.07 -16.30
CA TYR A 89 9.99 -3.84 -17.25
C TYR A 89 8.99 -2.99 -18.04
N ILE A 90 8.71 -1.76 -17.58
CA ILE A 90 7.67 -0.88 -18.12
C ILE A 90 8.26 0.36 -18.79
N LYS A 91 9.39 0.86 -18.28
CA LYS A 91 10.05 2.07 -18.80
C LYS A 91 10.39 1.92 -20.29
N GLY A 92 9.99 2.91 -21.08
CA GLY A 92 10.24 2.95 -22.53
C GLY A 92 9.34 2.06 -23.38
N LYS A 93 8.31 1.43 -22.78
CA LYS A 93 7.28 0.70 -23.53
C LYS A 93 6.09 1.60 -23.81
N PHE A 94 5.53 1.47 -25.01
CA PHE A 94 4.43 2.28 -25.48
C PHE A 94 3.30 1.41 -26.03
N VAL A 95 2.06 1.89 -25.91
CA VAL A 95 0.83 1.17 -26.30
C VAL A 95 -0.14 2.13 -26.99
N ASP A 96 -0.94 1.60 -27.92
CA ASP A 96 -2.04 2.35 -28.53
C ASP A 96 -3.17 2.60 -27.51
N PRO A 97 -3.47 3.86 -27.13
CA PRO A 97 -4.50 4.20 -26.17
C PRO A 97 -5.91 3.88 -26.67
N LYS A 98 -6.12 3.67 -27.98
CA LYS A 98 -7.43 3.25 -28.53
C LYS A 98 -7.90 1.93 -27.94
N ILE A 99 -6.98 1.10 -27.43
CA ILE A 99 -7.30 -0.17 -26.78
C ILE A 99 -8.17 0.02 -25.54
N LEU A 100 -8.04 1.15 -24.83
CA LEU A 100 -8.84 1.46 -23.63
C LEU A 100 -10.30 1.79 -23.94
N LYS A 101 -10.59 2.17 -25.20
CA LYS A 101 -11.95 2.46 -25.68
C LYS A 101 -12.74 1.18 -26.00
N LEU A 102 -12.06 0.04 -26.06
CA LEU A 102 -12.71 -1.25 -26.28
C LEU A 102 -13.42 -1.67 -24.98
N ASN A 103 -14.69 -2.10 -25.10
CA ASN A 103 -15.47 -2.64 -23.98
C ASN A 103 -15.06 -4.10 -23.68
N LEU A 104 -13.81 -4.30 -23.29
CA LEU A 104 -13.24 -5.60 -22.94
C LEU A 104 -13.32 -5.85 -21.43
N ARG A 105 -13.36 -7.13 -21.05
CA ARG A 105 -13.13 -7.54 -19.65
C ARG A 105 -11.68 -7.24 -19.25
N LEU A 106 -11.44 -7.01 -17.96
CA LEU A 106 -10.11 -6.65 -17.43
C LEU A 106 -9.01 -7.59 -17.90
N ASP A 107 -9.19 -8.91 -17.77
CA ASP A 107 -8.17 -9.89 -18.15
C ASP A 107 -7.85 -9.84 -19.65
N GLN A 108 -8.87 -9.63 -20.48
CA GLN A 108 -8.71 -9.48 -21.92
C GLN A 108 -7.99 -8.18 -22.28
N LEU A 109 -8.33 -7.09 -21.59
CA LEU A 109 -7.68 -5.79 -21.76
C LEU A 109 -6.20 -5.88 -21.38
N LEU A 110 -5.88 -6.43 -20.20
CA LEU A 110 -4.50 -6.62 -19.73
C LEU A 110 -3.72 -7.53 -20.68
N THR A 111 -4.33 -8.62 -21.16
CA THR A 111 -3.70 -9.51 -22.15
C THR A 111 -3.37 -8.75 -23.43
N ARG A 112 -4.30 -7.95 -23.95
CA ARG A 112 -4.10 -7.17 -25.19
C ARG A 112 -3.04 -6.08 -25.04
N VAL A 113 -2.91 -5.49 -23.85
CA VAL A 113 -1.93 -4.43 -23.55
C VAL A 113 -0.53 -5.02 -23.27
N LEU A 114 -0.44 -6.12 -22.51
CA LEU A 114 0.83 -6.63 -21.98
C LEU A 114 1.47 -7.70 -22.86
N HIS A 115 0.67 -8.55 -23.53
CA HIS A 115 1.19 -9.66 -24.32
C HIS A 115 2.07 -9.23 -25.52
N PRO A 116 1.73 -8.17 -26.29
CA PRO A 116 2.61 -7.69 -27.36
C PRO A 116 3.99 -7.21 -26.87
N LEU A 117 4.12 -6.95 -25.57
CA LEU A 117 5.32 -6.45 -24.93
C LEU A 117 6.09 -7.53 -24.16
N GLU A 118 5.76 -8.80 -24.37
CA GLU A 118 6.29 -9.97 -23.65
C GLU A 118 6.15 -9.84 -22.12
N LEU A 119 5.07 -9.19 -21.67
CA LEU A 119 4.71 -9.07 -20.26
C LEU A 119 3.50 -9.96 -19.96
N HIS A 120 3.55 -10.59 -18.79
CA HIS A 120 2.45 -11.36 -18.21
C HIS A 120 1.97 -10.66 -16.95
N PHE A 121 0.77 -11.01 -16.53
CA PHE A 121 0.19 -10.57 -15.28
C PHE A 121 -0.36 -11.77 -14.51
N GLU A 122 -0.35 -11.66 -13.20
CA GLU A 122 -0.95 -12.64 -12.30
C GLU A 122 -1.73 -11.91 -11.22
N LYS A 123 -2.90 -12.45 -10.91
CA LYS A 123 -3.77 -11.92 -9.87
C LYS A 123 -3.27 -12.44 -8.52
N VAL A 124 -2.80 -11.54 -7.68
CA VAL A 124 -2.38 -11.87 -6.30
C VAL A 124 -3.58 -11.85 -5.36
N ASP A 125 -4.51 -10.91 -5.58
CA ASP A 125 -5.73 -10.75 -4.81
C ASP A 125 -6.82 -10.07 -5.66
N GLU A 126 -8.05 -9.90 -5.15
CA GLU A 126 -9.17 -9.27 -5.85
C GLU A 126 -8.83 -7.95 -6.52
N ARG A 127 -8.00 -7.14 -5.84
CA ARG A 127 -7.62 -5.80 -6.30
C ARG A 127 -6.14 -5.66 -6.66
N ASN A 128 -5.35 -6.71 -6.52
CA ASN A 128 -3.90 -6.64 -6.66
C ASN A 128 -3.39 -7.57 -7.75
N TYR A 129 -2.66 -7.00 -8.71
CA TYR A 129 -2.06 -7.73 -9.83
C TYR A 129 -0.57 -7.49 -9.88
N VAL A 130 0.22 -8.51 -10.21
CA VAL A 130 1.67 -8.40 -10.41
C VAL A 130 2.01 -8.61 -11.88
N ILE A 131 2.83 -7.71 -12.44
CA ILE A 131 3.27 -7.76 -13.83
C ILE A 131 4.74 -8.19 -13.87
N TYR A 132 5.04 -9.21 -14.67
CA TYR A 132 6.38 -9.79 -14.82
C TYR A 132 6.68 -10.16 -16.27
N PRO A 133 7.96 -10.23 -16.67
CA PRO A 133 8.33 -10.64 -18.02
C PRO A 133 8.03 -12.12 -18.29
N ALA A 134 7.65 -12.45 -19.52
CA ALA A 134 7.27 -13.80 -19.97
C ALA A 134 8.31 -14.89 -19.67
N ARG A 135 9.59 -14.53 -19.57
CA ARG A 135 10.69 -15.48 -19.37
C ARG A 135 10.71 -16.10 -17.97
N ILE A 136 10.06 -15.50 -16.98
CA ILE A 136 10.13 -15.95 -15.58
C ILE A 136 9.14 -17.10 -15.29
N SER A 137 8.00 -17.15 -15.98
CA SER A 137 6.93 -18.14 -15.73
C SER A 137 7.34 -19.61 -15.96
N LYS A 138 8.41 -19.84 -16.72
CA LYS A 138 8.89 -21.19 -17.08
C LYS A 138 9.69 -21.87 -15.97
N LEU A 139 10.15 -21.12 -14.96
CA LEU A 139 11.03 -21.64 -13.91
C LEU A 139 10.28 -22.07 -12.64
N GLU A 140 9.21 -21.36 -12.24
CA GLU A 140 8.48 -21.70 -11.01
C GLU A 140 7.43 -22.81 -11.17
N SER A 141 6.90 -23.03 -12.37
CA SER A 141 5.93 -24.10 -12.62
C SER A 141 6.54 -25.52 -12.55
N LYS A 142 7.86 -25.64 -12.34
CA LYS A 142 8.57 -26.92 -12.19
C LYS A 142 9.10 -27.23 -10.79
N SER A 143 9.09 -26.31 -9.83
CA SER A 143 9.76 -26.53 -8.53
C SER A 143 8.85 -26.90 -7.36
N VAL A 144 7.53 -26.72 -7.46
CA VAL A 144 6.61 -26.95 -6.32
C VAL A 144 6.25 -28.43 -6.09
N PHE A 145 6.53 -29.34 -7.03
CA PHE A 145 6.04 -30.73 -6.96
C PHE A 145 7.11 -31.83 -6.82
N LYS A 146 8.36 -31.50 -6.51
CA LYS A 146 9.44 -32.52 -6.38
C LYS A 146 10.43 -32.36 -5.22
N ALA A 147 10.12 -31.51 -4.24
CA ALA A 147 10.66 -31.67 -2.89
C ALA A 147 9.47 -32.14 -2.04
N GLY A 148 9.17 -33.44 -2.01
CA GLY A 148 9.83 -34.27 -1.01
C GLY A 148 9.59 -33.72 0.39
N LEU A 149 8.34 -33.35 0.71
CA LEU A 149 7.93 -33.07 2.08
C LEU A 149 8.17 -34.38 2.87
N PRO A 150 9.11 -34.44 3.82
CA PRO A 150 9.11 -35.55 4.75
C PRO A 150 7.79 -35.50 5.50
N LEU A 151 7.02 -36.58 5.37
CA LEU A 151 5.85 -36.87 6.18
C LEU A 151 6.16 -36.51 7.64
N LEU A 152 5.23 -35.79 8.28
CA LEU A 152 5.25 -35.59 9.72
C LEU A 152 5.53 -36.94 10.40
N PRO A 153 6.43 -37.00 11.41
CA PRO A 153 6.53 -38.20 12.22
C PRO A 153 5.17 -38.46 12.86
N ASP A 154 4.69 -39.70 12.70
CA ASP A 154 3.42 -40.18 13.25
C ASP A 154 3.28 -39.80 14.74
N PRO A 155 2.05 -39.49 15.20
CA PRO A 155 1.81 -39.21 16.61
C PRO A 155 2.29 -40.39 17.44
N VAL A 156 3.32 -40.11 18.25
CA VAL A 156 3.92 -41.00 19.24
C VAL A 156 2.80 -41.71 20.00
N LYS A 157 2.69 -43.02 19.79
CA LYS A 157 1.91 -43.91 20.66
C LYS A 157 2.49 -43.82 22.06
N ILE A 158 1.89 -42.97 22.90
CA ILE A 158 2.13 -42.94 24.33
C ILE A 158 1.71 -44.31 24.86
N CYS A 159 2.71 -45.13 25.22
CA CYS A 159 2.49 -46.37 25.94
C CYS A 159 1.82 -46.01 27.27
N GLN A 160 0.54 -46.35 27.41
CA GLN A 160 -0.12 -46.39 28.70
C GLN A 160 0.59 -47.44 29.54
N SER A 161 1.45 -46.99 30.45
CA SER A 161 2.00 -47.80 31.52
C SER A 161 0.84 -48.30 32.36
N LYS A 162 0.56 -49.59 32.16
CA LYS A 162 -0.29 -50.44 32.96
C LYS A 162 0.29 -50.51 34.38
N LEU A 163 -0.06 -49.55 35.24
CA LEU A 163 0.08 -49.67 36.69
C LEU A 163 -1.01 -50.62 37.20
N SER A 164 -0.72 -51.90 37.02
CA SER A 164 -1.45 -53.03 37.59
C SER A 164 -0.88 -53.34 38.95
N GLY A 165 -1.74 -53.30 39.97
CA GLY A 165 -1.59 -54.08 41.20
C GLY A 165 -0.95 -53.35 42.37
N ASN A 166 -1.73 -53.05 43.40
CA ASN A 166 -1.79 -53.99 44.53
C ASN A 166 -3.01 -53.68 45.41
N SER A 167 -3.90 -54.67 45.55
CA SER A 167 -5.06 -54.66 46.43
C SER A 167 -4.93 -55.78 47.45
N GLY A 168 -4.53 -55.41 48.68
CA GLY A 168 -4.85 -56.07 49.97
C GLY A 168 -4.46 -57.54 50.16
N PRO A 169 -5.04 -58.21 51.17
CA PRO A 169 -4.97 -57.91 52.61
C PRO A 169 -4.41 -59.11 53.40
N GLY A 170 -3.95 -58.90 54.63
CA GLY A 170 -3.52 -59.97 55.54
C GLY A 170 -2.92 -59.43 56.82
#